data_AF-A0A9P1H5Y6-F1
#
_entry.id   AF-A0A9P1H5Y6-F1
#
_cell.length_a   1.000
_cell.length_b   1.000
_cell.length_c   1.000
_cell.angle_alpha   90.00
_cell.angle_beta   90.00
_cell.angle_gamma   90.00
#
_symmetry.space_group_name_H-M   'P 1'
#
loop_
_entity.id
_entity.type
_entity.pdbx_description
1 polymer ?
#
loop_
_entity_poly.entity_id
_entity_poly.type
_entity_poly.pdbx_seq_one_letter_code
_entity_poly.pdbx_strand_id
1 'polypeptide(L)'
;MDTTFPDYDDLPSVEGISEPCAWGLFSRNGEKDLYGCLHKVTPDIIREATAEVKDGVSISLNPHAIKVREIEEIAREQGVTFKQGDVIIIRTGYTDIVGAAEPEEQEAMINTGMSAGVEGSIDAVKWFWNTHCSAVASDSVGFEVLPATKDGVIGAGGSPDLEL
;
A
#
# COMPACT_ATOMS: atom_id res chain seq x y z
N MET A 1 -10.97 -15.68 18.37
CA MET A 1 -11.32 -15.83 16.94
C MET A 1 -10.09 -16.36 16.24
N ASP A 2 -10.22 -17.21 15.22
CA ASP A 2 -9.08 -17.56 14.39
C ASP A 2 -8.64 -16.30 13.63
N THR A 3 -7.44 -15.82 13.93
CA THR A 3 -6.87 -14.56 13.43
C THR A 3 -5.89 -14.79 12.30
N THR A 4 -5.81 -16.02 11.80
CA THR A 4 -4.86 -16.44 10.77
C THR A 4 -5.44 -16.12 9.39
N PHE A 5 -4.68 -15.38 8.58
CA PHE A 5 -5.05 -15.08 7.20
C PHE A 5 -4.19 -15.93 6.25
N PRO A 6 -4.75 -16.38 5.11
CA PRO A 6 -3.97 -17.11 4.11
C PRO A 6 -2.94 -16.18 3.45
N ASP A 7 -1.83 -16.75 2.99
CA ASP A 7 -0.94 -16.07 2.05
C ASP A 7 -1.66 -15.82 0.72
N TYR A 8 -1.11 -14.92 -0.10
CA TYR A 8 -1.73 -14.49 -1.35
C TYR A 8 -2.00 -15.66 -2.29
N ASP A 9 -1.04 -16.58 -2.41
CA ASP A 9 -1.13 -17.74 -3.29
C ASP A 9 -2.10 -18.82 -2.74
N ASP A 10 -2.52 -18.70 -1.47
CA ASP A 10 -3.48 -19.57 -0.80
C ASP A 10 -4.87 -18.92 -0.63
N LEU A 11 -5.10 -17.77 -1.29
CA LEU A 11 -6.40 -17.11 -1.29
C LEU A 11 -7.49 -18.00 -1.92
N PRO A 12 -8.70 -18.03 -1.34
CA PRO A 12 -9.79 -18.81 -1.89
C PRO A 12 -10.19 -18.30 -3.28
N SER A 13 -10.44 -19.23 -4.22
CA SER A 13 -10.94 -18.89 -5.54
C SER A 13 -12.35 -18.31 -5.46
N VAL A 14 -12.62 -17.31 -6.30
CA VAL A 14 -13.94 -16.66 -6.40
C VAL A 14 -14.51 -16.92 -7.79
N GLU A 15 -15.76 -17.38 -7.85
CA GLU A 15 -16.43 -17.68 -9.11
C GLU A 15 -16.43 -16.45 -10.04
N GLY A 16 -15.99 -16.65 -11.28
CA GLY A 16 -15.93 -15.59 -12.29
C GLY A 16 -14.72 -14.65 -12.20
N ILE A 17 -13.81 -14.84 -11.23
CA ILE A 17 -12.59 -14.05 -11.08
C ILE A 17 -11.37 -14.95 -11.32
N SER A 18 -10.56 -14.59 -12.32
CA SER A 18 -9.35 -15.36 -12.68
C SER A 18 -8.17 -15.09 -11.76
N GLU A 19 -8.09 -13.88 -11.21
CA GLU A 19 -6.99 -13.46 -10.34
C GLU A 19 -7.34 -13.64 -8.85
N PRO A 20 -6.37 -13.96 -7.98
CA PRO A 20 -6.61 -14.04 -6.54
C PRO A 20 -7.14 -12.73 -5.95
N CYS A 21 -8.20 -12.82 -5.15
CA CYS A 21 -8.74 -11.68 -4.43
C CYS A 21 -9.31 -12.10 -3.08
N ALA A 22 -9.41 -11.16 -2.15
CA ALA A 22 -9.88 -11.41 -0.78
C ALA A 22 -11.42 -11.34 -0.65
N TRP A 23 -12.17 -11.40 -1.75
CA TRP A 23 -13.63 -11.29 -1.69
C TRP A 23 -14.24 -12.50 -0.98
N GLY A 24 -15.15 -12.23 -0.05
CA GLY A 24 -15.79 -13.27 0.77
C GLY A 24 -14.93 -13.78 1.92
N LEU A 25 -13.62 -13.50 1.96
CA LEU A 25 -12.71 -13.94 3.03
C LEU A 25 -13.15 -13.45 4.42
N PHE A 26 -13.65 -12.21 4.47
CA PHE A 26 -14.05 -11.55 5.70
C PHE A 26 -15.55 -11.68 5.99
N SER A 27 -16.33 -12.25 5.07
CA SER A 27 -17.78 -12.43 5.24
C SER A 27 -18.08 -13.38 6.41
N ARG A 28 -19.10 -13.07 7.20
CA ARG A 28 -19.48 -13.86 8.39
C ARG A 28 -20.96 -14.16 8.37
N ASN A 29 -21.32 -15.37 8.78
CA ASN A 29 -22.72 -15.80 8.97
C ASN A 29 -23.63 -15.58 7.74
N GLY A 30 -23.06 -15.66 6.53
CA GLY A 30 -23.80 -15.43 5.29
C GLY A 30 -23.99 -13.96 4.90
N GLU A 31 -23.48 -13.02 5.70
CA GLU A 31 -23.49 -11.58 5.38
C GLU A 31 -22.21 -11.16 4.67
N LYS A 32 -22.36 -10.31 3.64
CA LYS A 32 -21.25 -9.76 2.87
C LYS A 32 -20.49 -8.75 3.72
N ASP A 33 -19.18 -8.92 3.80
CA ASP A 33 -18.32 -7.97 4.49
C ASP A 33 -18.14 -6.64 3.72
N LEU A 34 -17.95 -5.56 4.48
CA LEU A 34 -17.71 -4.19 3.99
C LEU A 34 -16.39 -3.58 4.48
N TYR A 35 -15.66 -4.26 5.37
CA TYR A 35 -14.50 -3.68 6.06
C TYR A 35 -13.15 -4.22 5.55
N GLY A 36 -13.15 -5.38 4.91
CA GLY A 36 -11.98 -5.99 4.31
C GLY A 36 -10.82 -6.16 5.30
N CYS A 37 -9.65 -5.67 4.90
CA CYS A 37 -8.43 -5.76 5.70
C CYS A 37 -8.50 -5.00 7.05
N LEU A 38 -9.52 -4.17 7.31
CA LEU A 38 -9.71 -3.57 8.64
C LEU A 38 -10.00 -4.63 9.71
N HIS A 39 -10.53 -5.80 9.35
CA HIS A 39 -10.65 -6.94 10.28
C HIS A 39 -9.31 -7.48 10.75
N LYS A 40 -8.19 -7.13 10.08
CA LYS A 40 -6.83 -7.46 10.54
C LYS A 40 -6.44 -6.63 11.77
N VAL A 41 -7.12 -5.50 12.04
CA VAL A 41 -6.94 -4.69 13.25
C VAL A 41 -7.81 -5.26 14.38
N THR A 42 -7.19 -5.86 15.39
CA THR A 42 -7.89 -6.43 16.54
C THR A 42 -7.71 -5.56 17.80
N PRO A 43 -8.55 -5.71 18.84
CA PRO A 43 -8.34 -5.02 20.11
C PRO A 43 -6.97 -5.28 20.75
N ASP A 44 -6.42 -6.49 20.59
CA ASP A 44 -5.07 -6.82 21.08
C ASP A 44 -3.99 -6.05 20.30
N ILE A 45 -4.12 -5.93 18.98
CA ILE A 45 -3.22 -5.12 18.14
C ILE A 45 -3.28 -3.65 18.53
N ILE A 46 -4.47 -3.09 18.77
CA ILE A 46 -4.63 -1.70 19.22
C ILE A 46 -3.88 -1.48 20.56
N ARG A 47 -4.02 -2.42 21.49
CA ARG A 47 -3.34 -2.37 22.79
C ARG A 47 -1.82 -2.42 22.63
N GLU A 48 -1.30 -3.27 21.75
CA GLU A 48 0.14 -3.36 21.46
C GLU A 48 0.67 -2.10 20.77
N ALA A 49 -0.01 -1.60 19.75
CA ALA A 49 0.41 -0.42 18.99
C ALA A 49 0.52 0.84 19.87
N THR A 50 -0.33 0.94 20.90
CA THR A 50 -0.28 2.05 21.87
C THR A 50 1.06 2.11 22.63
N ALA A 51 1.77 0.99 22.79
CA ALA A 51 3.06 0.93 23.48
C ALA A 51 4.25 1.36 22.60
N GLU A 52 4.07 1.46 21.28
CA GLU A 52 5.14 1.74 20.32
C GLU A 52 5.22 3.19 19.86
N VAL A 53 4.28 4.05 20.29
CA VAL A 53 4.32 5.49 20.01
C VAL A 53 5.49 6.12 20.78
N LYS A 54 6.64 6.29 20.10
CA LYS A 54 7.88 6.82 20.71
C LYS A 54 8.38 8.07 19.98
N ASP A 55 8.89 7.95 18.75
CA ASP A 55 9.37 9.07 17.92
C ASP A 55 9.39 8.63 16.42
N GLY A 56 9.18 9.56 15.48
CA GLY A 56 9.08 9.26 14.03
C GLY A 56 10.36 9.58 13.24
N VAL A 57 10.96 8.58 12.58
CA VAL A 57 12.09 8.75 11.66
C VAL A 57 11.57 8.87 10.21
N SER A 58 12.08 9.84 9.46
CA SER A 58 11.75 10.06 8.05
C SER A 58 13.01 10.07 7.20
N ILE A 59 13.00 9.36 6.06
CA ILE A 59 14.06 9.37 5.06
C ILE A 59 13.43 9.83 3.74
N SER A 60 13.99 10.88 3.12
CA SER A 60 13.50 11.42 1.85
C SER A 60 14.06 10.60 0.68
N LEU A 61 13.19 10.20 -0.24
CA LEU A 61 13.53 9.42 -1.42
C LEU A 61 13.31 10.29 -2.67
N ASN A 62 14.28 10.28 -3.58
CA ASN A 62 14.12 10.95 -4.88
C ASN A 62 12.95 10.34 -5.68
N PRO A 63 12.40 10.99 -6.70
CA PRO A 63 11.35 10.41 -7.53
C PRO A 63 11.86 9.18 -8.32
N HIS A 64 11.52 7.99 -7.83
CA HIS A 64 11.75 6.69 -8.47
C HIS A 64 10.72 5.67 -7.97
N ALA A 65 10.65 4.51 -8.65
CA ALA A 65 9.83 3.40 -8.19
C ALA A 65 10.49 2.75 -6.97
N ILE A 66 9.79 2.75 -5.84
CA ILE A 66 10.22 2.14 -4.59
C ILE A 66 9.94 0.64 -4.67
N LYS A 67 10.99 -0.17 -4.62
CA LYS A 67 10.92 -1.63 -4.62
C LYS A 67 10.57 -2.14 -3.24
N VAL A 68 9.88 -3.27 -3.17
CA VAL A 68 9.60 -3.97 -1.89
C VAL A 68 10.88 -4.21 -1.08
N ARG A 69 11.96 -4.58 -1.75
CA ARG A 69 13.25 -4.85 -1.12
C ARG A 69 13.80 -3.63 -0.39
N GLU A 70 13.58 -2.43 -0.92
CA GLU A 70 14.02 -1.18 -0.29
C GLU A 70 13.21 -0.92 0.99
N ILE A 71 11.91 -1.24 1.00
CA ILE A 71 11.06 -1.16 2.19
C ILE A 71 11.58 -2.11 3.28
N GLU A 72 11.90 -3.36 2.92
CA GLU A 72 12.45 -4.35 3.86
C GLU A 72 13.83 -3.96 4.40
N GLU A 73 14.69 -3.37 3.57
CA GLU A 73 16.00 -2.86 3.96
C GLU A 73 15.87 -1.72 4.97
N ILE A 74 15.02 -0.73 4.68
CA ILE A 74 14.75 0.39 5.58
C ILE A 74 14.17 -0.10 6.91
N ALA A 75 13.19 -1.01 6.87
CA ALA A 75 12.60 -1.59 8.07
C ALA A 75 13.67 -2.28 8.94
N ARG A 76 14.57 -3.05 8.32
CA ARG A 76 15.68 -3.72 9.02
C ARG A 76 16.65 -2.73 9.65
N GLU A 77 17.05 -1.69 8.92
CA GLU A 77 17.96 -0.66 9.42
C GLU A 77 17.36 0.12 10.59
N GLN A 78 16.05 0.35 10.56
CA GLN A 78 15.30 1.03 11.62
C GLN A 78 14.88 0.08 12.77
N GLY A 79 15.15 -1.22 12.65
CA GLY A 79 14.71 -2.22 13.63
C GLY A 79 13.19 -2.40 13.69
N VAL A 80 12.48 -2.06 12.63
CA VAL A 80 11.02 -2.22 12.48
C VAL A 80 10.71 -3.65 12.10
N THR A 81 9.74 -4.25 12.81
CA THR A 81 9.15 -5.55 12.46
C THR A 81 7.68 -5.33 12.16
N PHE A 82 7.27 -5.65 10.93
CA PHE A 82 5.86 -5.56 10.54
C PHE A 82 5.02 -6.61 11.25
N LYS A 83 3.80 -6.22 11.63
CA LYS A 83 2.82 -7.07 12.29
C LYS A 83 1.48 -7.01 11.55
N GLN A 84 0.70 -8.05 11.76
CA GLN A 84 -0.68 -8.07 11.29
C GLN A 84 -1.45 -6.87 11.83
N GLY A 85 -2.25 -6.26 10.95
CA GLY A 85 -3.08 -5.10 11.27
C GLY A 85 -2.36 -3.77 11.15
N ASP A 86 -1.05 -3.75 10.93
CA ASP A 86 -0.28 -2.52 10.74
C ASP A 86 -0.86 -1.67 9.59
N VAL A 87 -0.72 -0.36 9.73
CA VAL A 87 -0.90 0.59 8.64
C VAL A 87 0.49 1.02 8.18
N ILE A 88 0.86 0.70 6.94
CA ILE A 88 2.18 1.02 6.40
C ILE A 88 2.11 2.38 5.70
N ILE A 89 2.91 3.34 6.16
CA ILE A 89 2.98 4.68 5.57
C ILE A 89 4.37 4.88 4.97
N ILE A 90 4.42 5.10 3.66
CA ILE A 90 5.66 5.35 2.93
C ILE A 90 5.82 6.84 2.72
N ARG A 91 6.81 7.44 3.40
CA ARG A 91 7.18 8.83 3.20
C ARG A 91 8.23 8.93 2.10
N THR A 92 7.83 9.47 0.96
CA THR A 92 8.67 9.74 -0.21
C THR A 92 9.32 11.12 -0.11
N GLY A 93 8.68 12.09 0.54
CA GLY A 93 9.08 13.50 0.55
C GLY A 93 8.41 14.32 -0.55
N TYR A 94 7.49 13.75 -1.34
CA TYR A 94 6.79 14.45 -2.42
C TYR A 94 6.07 15.72 -1.93
N THR A 95 5.34 15.62 -0.80
CA THR A 95 4.63 16.77 -0.22
C THR A 95 5.59 17.87 0.25
N ASP A 96 6.76 17.50 0.78
CA ASP A 96 7.77 18.46 1.23
C ASP A 96 8.38 19.20 0.03
N ILE A 97 8.69 18.49 -1.05
CA ILE A 97 9.26 19.05 -2.29
C ILE A 97 8.26 20.01 -2.95
N VAL A 98 7.02 19.55 -3.17
CA VAL A 98 5.99 20.37 -3.81
C VAL A 98 5.64 21.56 -2.93
N GLY A 99 5.44 21.35 -1.62
CA GLY A 99 5.09 22.40 -0.68
C GLY A 99 6.15 23.52 -0.55
N ALA A 100 7.41 23.22 -0.85
CA ALA A 100 8.51 24.19 -0.80
C ALA A 100 8.73 24.97 -2.11
N ALA A 101 8.11 24.55 -3.23
CA ALA A 101 8.28 25.20 -4.53
C ALA A 101 7.37 26.41 -4.72
N GLU A 102 7.76 27.31 -5.63
CA GLU A 102 6.93 28.45 -6.03
C GLU A 102 5.68 27.98 -6.80
N PRO A 103 4.56 28.73 -6.80
CA PRO A 103 3.30 28.26 -7.39
C PRO A 103 3.37 27.79 -8.84
N GLU A 104 4.16 28.46 -9.69
CA GLU A 104 4.36 28.07 -11.10
C GLU A 104 5.15 26.76 -11.23
N GLU A 105 6.11 26.53 -10.34
CA GLU A 105 6.90 25.30 -10.30
C GLU A 105 6.10 24.14 -9.70
N GLN A 106 5.26 24.40 -8.69
CA GLN A 106 4.28 23.44 -8.19
C GLN A 106 3.37 22.93 -9.30
N GLU A 107 2.77 23.86 -10.06
CA GLU A 107 1.91 23.53 -11.19
C GLU A 107 2.68 22.75 -12.26
N ALA A 108 3.91 23.15 -12.58
CA ALA A 108 4.76 22.43 -13.53
C ALA A 108 5.07 21.00 -13.07
N MET A 109 5.42 20.80 -11.79
CA MET A 109 5.69 19.48 -11.21
C MET A 109 4.46 18.57 -11.22
N ILE A 110 3.30 19.10 -10.80
CA ILE A 110 2.03 18.35 -10.79
C ILE A 110 1.63 17.96 -12.22
N ASN A 111 1.78 18.88 -13.18
CA ASN A 111 1.42 18.66 -14.58
C ASN A 111 2.32 17.66 -15.31
N THR A 112 3.45 17.26 -14.74
CA THR A 112 4.27 16.16 -15.32
C THR A 112 3.52 14.83 -15.35
N GLY A 113 2.55 14.63 -14.44
CA GLY A 113 1.91 13.33 -14.22
C GLY A 113 2.84 12.27 -13.65
N MET A 114 4.04 12.66 -13.18
CA MET A 114 5.04 11.78 -12.59
C MET A 114 5.00 11.90 -11.06
N SER A 115 5.09 10.77 -10.38
CA SER A 115 5.14 10.74 -8.91
C SER A 115 5.95 9.54 -8.44
N ALA A 116 6.77 9.73 -7.41
CA ALA A 116 7.35 8.62 -6.66
C ALA A 116 6.24 7.74 -6.08
N GLY A 117 6.50 6.46 -5.93
CA GLY A 117 5.56 5.52 -5.32
C GLY A 117 6.07 4.09 -5.41
N VAL A 118 5.32 3.15 -4.84
CA VAL A 118 5.69 1.74 -4.85
C VAL A 118 5.55 1.15 -6.25
N GLU A 119 6.42 0.22 -6.60
CA GLU A 119 6.33 -0.49 -7.88
C GLU A 119 4.99 -1.21 -8.07
N GLY A 120 4.41 -1.10 -9.27
CA GLY A 120 3.25 -1.89 -9.66
C GLY A 120 3.67 -3.27 -10.16
N SER A 121 3.86 -4.21 -9.24
CA SER A 121 4.20 -5.60 -9.55
C SER A 121 3.36 -6.58 -8.75
N ILE A 122 3.16 -7.79 -9.27
CA ILE A 122 2.47 -8.83 -8.51
C ILE A 122 3.22 -9.20 -7.23
N ASP A 123 4.56 -9.10 -7.23
CA ASP A 123 5.40 -9.34 -6.06
C ASP A 123 5.11 -8.31 -4.95
N ALA A 124 4.91 -7.04 -5.31
CA ALA A 124 4.48 -6.01 -4.35
C ALA A 124 3.10 -6.30 -3.75
N VAL A 125 2.14 -6.71 -4.59
CA VAL A 125 0.80 -7.09 -4.12
C VAL A 125 0.86 -8.26 -3.14
N LYS A 126 1.62 -9.30 -3.48
CA LYS A 126 1.86 -10.46 -2.60
C LYS A 126 2.47 -10.04 -1.28
N TRP A 127 3.49 -9.18 -1.34
CA TRP A 127 4.20 -8.74 -0.14
C TRP A 127 3.31 -7.96 0.83
N PHE A 128 2.53 -6.98 0.35
CA PHE A 128 1.61 -6.25 1.22
C PHE A 128 0.53 -7.16 1.81
N TRP A 129 0.02 -8.11 1.02
CA TRP A 129 -0.97 -9.07 1.50
C TRP A 129 -0.42 -9.97 2.60
N ASN A 130 0.76 -10.55 2.38
CA ASN A 130 1.42 -11.50 3.29
C ASN A 130 2.01 -10.82 4.53
N THR A 131 2.34 -9.52 4.43
CA THR A 131 2.65 -8.70 5.62
C THR A 131 1.43 -8.53 6.53
N HIS A 132 0.24 -8.80 5.99
CA HIS A 132 -1.04 -8.69 6.68
C HIS A 132 -1.32 -7.29 7.23
N CYS A 133 -0.82 -6.26 6.54
CA CYS A 133 -1.19 -4.88 6.82
C CYS A 133 -2.71 -4.68 6.58
N SER A 134 -3.30 -3.79 7.36
CA SER A 134 -4.71 -3.40 7.23
C SER A 134 -4.91 -2.33 6.15
N ALA A 135 -3.93 -1.46 5.97
CA ALA A 135 -3.93 -0.39 4.98
C ALA A 135 -2.51 0.05 4.63
N VAL A 136 -2.40 0.75 3.50
CA VAL A 136 -1.17 1.41 3.04
C VAL A 136 -1.46 2.87 2.69
N ALA A 137 -0.48 3.75 2.86
CA ALA A 137 -0.57 5.15 2.49
C ALA A 137 0.80 5.73 2.12
N SER A 138 0.80 6.87 1.44
CA SER A 138 2.01 7.64 1.12
C SER A 138 1.72 9.13 1.06
N ASP A 139 2.77 9.95 1.02
CA ASP A 139 2.71 11.41 0.82
C ASP A 139 2.85 11.85 -0.65
N SER A 140 2.71 10.89 -1.57
CA SER A 140 2.71 11.04 -3.04
C SER A 140 1.29 11.23 -3.62
N VAL A 141 1.20 11.55 -4.92
CA VAL A 141 -0.09 11.68 -5.64
C VAL A 141 -0.88 10.37 -5.65
N GLY A 142 -0.19 9.25 -5.87
CA GLY A 142 -0.70 7.89 -5.74
C GLY A 142 0.20 7.07 -4.82
N PHE A 143 -0.30 5.94 -4.33
CA PHE A 143 0.53 5.01 -3.57
C PHE A 143 1.56 4.31 -4.47
N GLU A 144 1.10 3.85 -5.63
CA GLU A 144 1.96 3.32 -6.68
C GLU A 144 2.68 4.45 -7.43
N VAL A 145 3.83 4.11 -8.01
CA VAL A 145 4.59 5.01 -8.87
C VAL A 145 3.74 5.48 -10.05
N LEU A 146 3.83 6.76 -10.40
CA LEU A 146 3.21 7.33 -11.59
C LEU A 146 4.26 7.68 -12.65
N PRO A 147 4.02 7.34 -13.94
CA PRO A 147 2.84 6.64 -14.45
C PRO A 147 2.76 5.18 -13.97
N ALA A 148 1.53 4.69 -13.77
CA ALA A 148 1.28 3.35 -13.24
C ALA A 148 1.97 2.30 -14.11
N THR A 149 2.61 1.34 -13.46
CA THR A 149 3.31 0.25 -14.13
C THR A 149 2.67 -1.09 -13.78
N LYS A 150 2.74 -2.05 -14.69
CA LYS A 150 2.52 -3.47 -14.41
C LYS A 150 3.79 -4.22 -14.78
N ASP A 151 4.46 -4.77 -13.78
CA ASP A 151 5.72 -5.49 -13.92
C ASP A 151 6.79 -4.68 -14.67
N GLY A 152 6.86 -3.38 -14.34
CA GLY A 152 7.81 -2.43 -14.95
C GLY A 152 7.40 -1.89 -16.33
N VAL A 153 6.27 -2.33 -16.88
CA VAL A 153 5.71 -1.79 -18.13
C VAL A 153 4.68 -0.71 -17.80
N ILE A 154 4.87 0.51 -18.31
CA ILE A 154 3.91 1.60 -18.13
C ILE A 154 2.57 1.19 -18.76
N GLY A 155 1.51 1.18 -17.94
CA GLY A 155 0.15 0.99 -18.42
C GLY A 155 -0.26 2.17 -19.28
N ALA A 156 -0.88 1.93 -20.43
CA ALA A 156 -1.51 3.01 -21.19
C ALA A 156 -2.59 3.62 -20.31
N GLY A 157 -2.37 4.83 -19.81
CA GLY A 157 -3.39 5.63 -19.15
C GLY A 157 -4.53 5.89 -20.13
N GLY A 158 -5.53 5.02 -20.08
CA GLY A 158 -6.79 5.15 -20.80
C GLY A 158 -7.87 4.73 -19.83
N SER A 159 -8.77 5.65 -19.52
CA SER A 159 -10.04 5.34 -18.87
C SER A 159 -10.66 4.14 -19.58
N PRO A 160 -10.86 2.98 -18.91
CA PRO A 160 -11.89 2.07 -19.36
C PRO A 160 -13.19 2.82 -19.12
N ASP A 161 -13.93 3.11 -20.18
CA ASP A 161 -15.33 3.52 -20.09
C ASP A 161 -16.06 2.48 -19.24
N LEU A 162 -16.22 2.79 -17.95
CA LEU A 162 -17.08 2.08 -17.02
C LEU A 162 -18.43 2.79 -17.10
N GLU A 163 -19.22 2.46 -18.12
CA GLU A 163 -20.67 2.59 -18.02
C GLU A 163 -21.15 1.57 -16.97
N LEU A 164 -21.62 2.10 -15.84
CA LEU A 164 -22.46 1.39 -14.87
C LEU A 164 -23.88 1.23 -15.41
#